data_AF-A0A0L6WTY1-F1
#
_entry.id   AF-A0A0L6WTY1-F1
#
_cell.length_a   1.000
_cell.length_b   1.000
_cell.length_c   1.000
_cell.angle_alpha   90.00
_cell.angle_beta   90.00
_cell.angle_gamma   90.00
#
_symmetry.space_group_name_H-M   'P 1'
#
loop_
_entity.id
_entity.type
_entity.pdbx_description
1 polymer ?
#
loop_
_entity_poly.entity_id
_entity_poly.type
_entity_poly.pdbx_seq_one_letter_code
_entity_poly.pdbx_strand_id
1 'polypeptide(L)'
;SVLSEVYAADKVAKDKVSMPVYLRLDMLTLLQNDAVSKFVQASRQDLADGLLQEAAIIEKFLPPLLSATDIDEALCQAIAALPEAAQKSHGQIFKIFYQEIDRSAVDTNLVKQRLNTLLSQK
;
A
#
# COMPACT_ATOMS: atom_id res chain seq x y z
N SER A 1 -13.38 10.02 -21.32
CA SER A 1 -13.53 10.62 -19.99
C SER A 1 -13.44 9.50 -18.98
N VAL A 2 -12.55 9.62 -17.99
CA VAL A 2 -12.27 8.57 -16.98
C VAL A 2 -13.56 8.12 -16.29
N LEU A 3 -14.51 9.04 -16.07
CA LEU A 3 -15.83 8.74 -15.50
C LEU A 3 -16.65 7.77 -16.35
N SER A 4 -16.56 7.85 -17.68
CA SER A 4 -17.30 6.98 -18.60
C SER A 4 -16.75 5.55 -18.58
N GLU A 5 -15.43 5.42 -18.43
CA GLU A 5 -14.74 4.13 -18.35
C GLU A 5 -14.98 3.45 -17.01
N VAL A 6 -14.95 4.22 -15.92
CA VAL A 6 -15.31 3.74 -14.57
C VAL A 6 -16.77 3.28 -14.54
N TYR A 7 -17.69 4.04 -15.12
CA TYR A 7 -19.12 3.68 -15.12
C TYR A 7 -19.43 2.49 -16.03
N ALA A 8 -18.73 2.36 -17.16
CA ALA A 8 -18.84 1.18 -18.02
C ALA A 8 -18.28 -0.07 -17.34
N ALA A 9 -17.17 0.05 -16.62
CA ALA A 9 -16.60 -1.04 -15.82
C ALA A 9 -17.51 -1.44 -14.66
N ASP A 10 -18.21 -0.48 -14.04
CA ASP A 10 -19.14 -0.71 -12.94
C ASP A 10 -20.42 -1.42 -13.39
N LYS A 11 -20.99 -1.01 -14.53
CA LYS A 11 -22.21 -1.61 -15.10
C LYS A 11 -22.02 -3.06 -15.55
N VAL A 12 -20.80 -3.46 -15.94
CA VAL A 12 -20.49 -4.82 -16.42
C VAL A 12 -20.18 -5.78 -15.27
N ALA A 13 -19.73 -5.28 -14.11
CA ALA A 13 -19.38 -6.10 -12.96
C ALA A 13 -20.62 -6.37 -12.08
N LYS A 14 -21.38 -7.43 -12.41
CA LYS A 14 -22.53 -7.89 -11.62
C LYS A 14 -22.15 -8.59 -10.29
N ASP A 15 -20.89 -8.52 -9.90
CA ASP A 15 -20.37 -9.06 -8.63
C ASP A 15 -19.42 -8.04 -8.02
N LYS A 16 -19.48 -7.90 -6.69
CA LYS A 16 -18.77 -6.88 -5.91
C LYS A 16 -17.34 -6.74 -6.40
N VAL A 17 -16.92 -5.51 -6.70
CA VAL A 17 -15.59 -5.14 -7.22
C VAL A 17 -14.52 -6.12 -6.72
N SER A 18 -14.15 -7.09 -7.57
CA SER A 18 -13.35 -8.26 -7.18
C SER A 18 -11.92 -7.90 -6.74
N MET A 19 -11.52 -6.65 -6.94
CA MET A 19 -10.29 -6.08 -6.42
C MET A 19 -10.63 -4.78 -5.68
N PRO A 20 -10.15 -4.59 -4.45
CA PRO A 20 -10.34 -3.34 -3.73
C PRO A 20 -9.88 -2.14 -4.55
N VAL A 21 -10.63 -1.03 -4.48
CA VAL A 21 -10.41 0.15 -5.32
C VAL A 21 -8.98 0.68 -5.20
N TYR A 22 -8.43 0.75 -3.98
CA TYR A 22 -7.05 1.23 -3.74
C TYR A 22 -5.98 0.41 -4.50
N LEU A 23 -6.13 -0.92 -4.62
CA LEU A 23 -5.19 -1.77 -5.38
C LEU A 23 -5.18 -1.41 -6.87
N ARG A 24 -6.30 -0.94 -7.41
CA ARG A 24 -6.37 -0.47 -8.79
C ARG A 24 -5.67 0.88 -8.94
N LEU A 25 -5.78 1.76 -7.94
CA LEU A 25 -5.07 3.04 -7.92
C LEU A 25 -3.55 2.81 -7.83
N ASP A 26 -3.09 1.89 -6.97
CA ASP A 26 -1.67 1.48 -6.90
C ASP A 26 -1.14 0.92 -8.23
N MET A 27 -1.92 0.06 -8.88
CA MET A 27 -1.52 -0.48 -10.18
C MET A 27 -1.47 0.61 -11.25
N LEU A 28 -2.38 1.59 -11.19
CA LEU A 28 -2.43 2.72 -12.11
C LEU A 28 -1.23 3.65 -11.94
N THR A 29 -0.80 3.96 -10.71
CA THR A 29 0.40 4.79 -10.47
C THR A 29 1.67 4.10 -10.97
N LEU A 30 1.80 2.79 -10.79
CA LEU A 30 2.88 1.98 -11.37
C LEU A 30 2.92 2.08 -12.90
N LEU A 31 1.76 1.95 -13.56
CA LEU A 31 1.65 2.07 -15.01
C LEU A 31 2.01 3.48 -15.50
N GLN A 32 1.60 4.51 -14.77
CA GLN A 32 1.93 5.90 -15.08
C GLN A 32 3.44 6.15 -14.95
N ASN A 33 4.10 5.64 -13.92
CA ASN A 33 5.56 5.75 -13.75
C ASN A 33 6.35 5.07 -14.88
N ASP A 34 5.90 3.91 -15.35
CA ASP A 34 6.47 3.25 -16.53
C ASP A 34 6.28 4.12 -17.80
N ALA A 35 5.09 4.68 -17.99
CA ALA A 35 4.80 5.58 -19.10
C ALA A 35 5.64 6.87 -19.05
N VAL A 36 5.80 7.49 -17.87
CA VAL A 36 6.69 8.64 -17.64
C VAL A 36 8.10 8.31 -18.09
N SER A 37 8.64 7.15 -17.70
CA SER A 37 9.97 6.71 -18.11
C SER A 37 10.11 6.61 -19.63
N LYS A 38 9.08 6.11 -20.33
CA LYS A 38 9.03 6.05 -21.80
C LYS A 38 8.94 7.44 -22.44
N PHE A 39 8.17 8.36 -21.87
CA PHE A 39 8.06 9.73 -22.40
C PHE A 39 9.34 10.55 -22.18
N VAL A 40 10.02 10.36 -21.05
CA VAL A 40 11.34 10.96 -20.80
C VAL A 40 12.36 10.44 -21.81
N GLN A 41 12.38 9.13 -22.08
CA GLN A 41 13.24 8.55 -23.12
C GLN A 41 12.94 9.10 -24.52
N ALA A 42 11.66 9.40 -24.81
CA ALA A 42 11.22 10.01 -26.07
C ALA A 42 11.40 11.55 -26.11
N SER A 43 12.07 12.16 -25.13
CA SER A 43 12.25 13.62 -25.00
C SER A 43 10.93 14.42 -25.00
N ARG A 44 9.83 13.80 -24.54
CA ARG A 44 8.49 14.42 -24.42
C ARG A 44 8.18 14.73 -22.97
N GLN A 45 8.92 15.68 -22.38
CA GLN A 45 8.75 16.08 -20.98
C GLN A 45 7.34 16.60 -20.65
N ASP A 46 6.69 17.33 -21.56
CA ASP A 46 5.34 17.87 -21.33
C ASP A 46 4.29 16.80 -20.98
N LEU A 47 4.43 15.59 -21.56
CA LEU A 47 3.54 14.46 -21.28
C LEU A 47 3.94 13.73 -19.99
N ALA A 48 5.23 13.68 -19.68
CA ALA A 48 5.72 13.11 -18.44
C ALA A 48 5.25 13.94 -17.22
N ASP A 49 5.33 15.26 -17.32
CA ASP A 49 4.86 16.18 -16.27
C ASP A 49 3.36 16.02 -16.02
N GLY A 50 2.54 15.89 -17.08
CA GLY A 50 1.10 15.67 -16.93
C GLY A 50 0.75 14.38 -16.18
N LEU A 51 1.45 13.29 -16.48
CA LEU A 51 1.25 12.00 -15.79
C LEU A 51 1.76 12.03 -14.35
N LEU A 52 2.87 12.71 -14.07
CA LEU A 52 3.37 12.89 -12.70
C LEU A 52 2.38 13.67 -11.83
N GLN A 53 1.73 14.70 -12.40
CA GLN A 53 0.68 15.44 -11.69
C GLN A 53 -0.54 14.55 -11.40
N GLU A 54 -0.94 13.70 -12.35
CA GLU A 54 -2.05 12.76 -12.15
C GLU A 54 -1.72 11.71 -11.08
N ALA A 55 -0.50 11.14 -11.12
CA ALA A 55 -0.01 10.22 -10.11
C ALA A 55 -0.02 10.84 -8.70
N ALA A 56 0.42 12.09 -8.57
CA ALA A 56 0.42 12.83 -7.31
C ALA A 56 -1.00 13.12 -6.77
N ILE A 57 -2.00 13.19 -7.64
CA ILE A 57 -3.42 13.29 -7.22
C ILE A 57 -3.90 11.93 -6.73
N ILE A 58 -3.59 10.86 -7.46
CA ILE A 58 -3.98 9.48 -7.11
C ILE A 58 -3.38 9.08 -5.76
N GLU A 59 -2.12 9.42 -5.48
CA GLU A 59 -1.45 9.20 -4.19
C GLU A 59 -2.22 9.78 -3.00
N LYS A 60 -2.97 10.87 -3.18
CA LYS A 60 -3.81 11.46 -2.11
C LYS A 60 -5.06 10.65 -1.80
N PHE A 61 -5.46 9.76 -2.70
CA PHE A 61 -6.62 8.87 -2.57
C PHE A 61 -6.22 7.44 -2.18
N LEU A 62 -4.92 7.14 -2.17
CA LEU A 62 -4.43 5.91 -1.55
C LEU A 62 -4.61 6.02 -0.03
N PRO A 63 -4.93 4.92 0.65
CA PRO A 63 -4.86 4.90 2.11
C PRO A 63 -3.45 5.31 2.53
N PRO A 64 -3.29 6.08 3.63
CA PRO A 64 -1.97 6.47 4.11
C PRO A 64 -1.15 5.21 4.35
N LEU A 65 -0.18 4.96 3.47
CA LEU A 65 0.79 3.90 3.67
C LEU A 65 1.54 4.25 4.95
N LEU A 66 1.42 3.40 5.97
CA LEU A 66 2.16 3.61 7.20
C LEU A 66 3.65 3.68 6.87
N SER A 67 4.31 4.73 7.34
CA SER A 67 5.73 4.88 7.13
C SER A 67 6.47 3.76 7.88
N ALA A 68 7.71 3.47 7.48
CA ALA A 68 8.51 2.46 8.15
C ALA A 68 8.60 2.70 9.67
N THR A 69 8.60 3.96 10.10
CA THR A 69 8.64 4.37 11.50
C THR A 69 7.33 4.07 12.23
N ASP A 70 6.17 4.37 11.62
CA ASP A 70 4.87 4.08 12.22
C ASP A 70 4.63 2.56 12.36
N ILE A 71 5.14 1.78 11.39
CA ILE A 71 5.13 0.32 11.44
C ILE A 71 5.98 -0.18 12.62
N ASP A 72 7.18 0.37 12.82
CA ASP A 72 8.06 -0.01 13.91
C ASP A 72 7.43 0.32 15.28
N GLU A 73 6.80 1.50 15.43
CA GLU A 73 6.10 1.89 16.65
C GLU A 73 4.91 0.98 16.95
N ALA A 74 4.06 0.72 15.95
CA ALA A 74 2.91 -0.17 16.10
C ALA A 74 3.33 -1.63 16.36
N LEU A 75 4.44 -2.10 15.78
CA LEU A 75 5.02 -3.41 16.10
C LEU A 75 5.54 -3.45 17.54
N CYS A 76 6.22 -2.41 18.01
CA CYS A 76 6.67 -2.31 19.40
C CYS A 76 5.50 -2.33 20.38
N GLN A 77 4.42 -1.61 20.10
CA GLN A 77 3.20 -1.66 20.90
C GLN A 77 2.56 -3.05 20.89
N ALA A 78 2.46 -3.69 19.72
CA ALA A 78 1.92 -5.05 19.61
C ALA A 78 2.78 -6.07 20.38
N ILE A 79 4.11 -5.93 20.36
CA ILE A 79 5.03 -6.78 21.13
C ILE A 79 4.89 -6.53 22.63
N ALA A 80 4.73 -5.28 23.06
CA ALA A 80 4.54 -4.92 24.47
C ALA A 80 3.19 -5.39 25.03
N ALA A 81 2.15 -5.44 24.17
CA ALA A 81 0.85 -5.98 24.51
C ALA A 81 0.83 -7.52 24.64
N LEU A 82 1.84 -8.23 24.15
CA LEU A 82 1.96 -9.68 24.34
C LEU A 82 2.50 -10.00 25.75
N PRO A 83 1.78 -10.79 26.57
CA PRO A 83 2.30 -11.26 27.84
C PRO A 83 3.50 -12.19 27.61
N GLU A 84 4.53 -12.06 28.45
CA GLU A 84 5.84 -12.72 28.33
C GLU A 84 5.78 -14.27 28.28
N ALA A 85 4.66 -14.85 28.72
CA ALA A 85 4.36 -16.28 28.68
C ALA A 85 3.83 -16.78 27.32
N ALA A 86 3.33 -15.89 26.46
CA ALA A 86 3.00 -16.25 25.08
C ALA A 86 4.31 -16.33 24.30
N GLN A 87 4.61 -17.49 23.70
CA GLN A 87 5.68 -17.55 22.70
C GLN A 87 5.46 -16.39 21.73
N LYS A 88 6.47 -15.53 21.55
CA LYS A 88 6.47 -14.40 20.61
C LYS A 88 6.48 -14.92 19.17
N SER A 89 5.51 -15.76 18.83
CA SER A 89 5.32 -16.27 17.49
C SER A 89 4.89 -15.10 16.62
N HIS A 90 5.62 -14.91 15.52
CA HIS A 90 5.35 -13.88 14.53
C HIS A 90 3.86 -13.74 14.20
N GLY A 91 3.13 -14.87 14.10
CA GLY A 91 1.69 -14.89 13.80
C GLY A 91 0.81 -14.18 14.84
N GLN A 92 1.20 -14.16 16.12
CA GLN A 92 0.42 -13.55 17.20
C GLN A 92 0.65 -12.04 17.24
N ILE A 93 1.89 -11.60 17.00
CA ILE A 93 2.25 -10.19 16.83
C ILE A 93 1.54 -9.61 15.60
N PHE A 94 1.58 -10.33 14.46
CA PHE A 94 0.83 -9.93 13.27
C PHE A 94 -0.68 -9.86 13.52
N LYS A 95 -1.24 -10.76 14.34
CA LYS A 95 -2.66 -10.75 14.63
C LYS A 95 -3.09 -9.48 15.37
N ILE A 96 -2.33 -9.05 16.39
CA ILE A 96 -2.61 -7.80 17.12
C ILE A 96 -2.36 -6.59 16.23
N PHE A 97 -1.24 -6.60 15.49
CA PHE A 97 -0.90 -5.53 14.56
C PHE A 97 -2.00 -5.32 13.51
N TYR A 98 -2.49 -6.39 12.88
CA TYR A 98 -3.55 -6.31 11.87
C TYR A 98 -4.97 -6.19 12.43
N GLN A 99 -5.14 -6.16 13.77
CA GLN A 99 -6.41 -5.77 14.40
C GLN A 99 -6.53 -4.25 14.50
N GLU A 100 -5.42 -3.57 14.77
CA GLU A 100 -5.35 -2.12 14.84
C GLU A 100 -5.14 -1.48 13.46
N ILE A 101 -4.46 -2.19 12.57
CA ILE A 101 -4.05 -1.67 11.26
C ILE A 101 -4.64 -2.50 10.13
N ASP A 102 -5.26 -1.83 9.16
CA ASP A 102 -5.72 -2.47 7.94
C ASP A 102 -4.56 -3.08 7.15
N ARG A 103 -4.64 -4.39 6.87
CA ARG A 103 -3.65 -5.13 6.04
C ARG A 103 -3.33 -4.46 4.71
N SER A 104 -4.30 -3.73 4.19
CA SER A 104 -4.25 -3.05 2.91
C SER A 104 -3.47 -1.74 2.91
N ALA A 105 -3.25 -1.17 4.10
CA ALA A 105 -2.49 0.07 4.29
C ALA A 105 -1.01 -0.19 4.61
N VAL A 106 -0.57 -1.45 4.61
CA VAL A 106 0.79 -1.84 5.00
C VAL A 106 1.36 -2.89 4.07
N ASP A 107 2.61 -2.69 3.65
CA ASP A 107 3.34 -3.73 2.94
C ASP A 107 3.69 -4.88 3.89
N THR A 108 3.04 -6.01 3.67
CA THR A 108 3.21 -7.22 4.49
C THR A 108 4.66 -7.74 4.48
N ASN A 109 5.42 -7.52 3.40
CA ASN A 109 6.83 -7.90 3.35
C ASN A 109 7.69 -6.98 4.20
N LEU A 110 7.42 -5.66 4.15
CA LEU A 110 8.10 -4.66 4.96
C LEU A 110 7.88 -4.94 6.46
N VAL A 111 6.64 -5.18 6.88
CA VAL A 111 6.32 -5.52 8.29
C VAL A 111 7.06 -6.78 8.75
N LYS A 112 7.14 -7.82 7.92
CA LYS A 112 7.90 -9.04 8.25
C LYS A 112 9.39 -8.78 8.41
N GLN A 113 9.98 -8.00 7.51
CA GLN A 113 11.40 -7.66 7.58
C GLN A 113 11.72 -6.83 8.83
N ARG A 114 10.85 -5.86 9.16
CA ARG A 114 10.97 -5.02 10.35
C ARG A 114 10.84 -5.82 11.63
N LEU A 115 9.81 -6.68 11.72
CA LEU A 115 9.62 -7.55 12.87
C LEU A 115 10.84 -8.46 13.11
N ASN A 116 11.40 -9.07 12.06
CA ASN A 116 12.62 -9.89 12.18
C ASN A 116 13.82 -9.07 12.67
N THR A 117 13.97 -7.83 12.20
CA THR A 117 15.04 -6.93 12.63
C THR A 117 14.88 -6.58 14.11
N LEU A 118 13.67 -6.23 14.55
CA LEU A 118 13.34 -5.92 15.95
C LEU A 118 13.53 -7.13 16.88
N LEU A 119 13.26 -8.34 16.41
CA LEU A 119 13.44 -9.58 17.19
C LEU A 119 14.89 -10.07 17.19
N SER A 120 15.68 -9.77 16.15
CA SER A 120 17.10 -10.15 16.06
C SER A 120 18.04 -9.18 16.79
N GLN A 121 17.63 -7.92 16.95
CA GLN A 121 18.38 -6.91 17.70
C GLN A 121 18.18 -6.98 19.23
N LYS A 122 17.31 -7.89 19.71
CA LYS A 122 16.98 -8.06 21.12
C LYS A 122 17.58 -9.35 21.68
#